data_AF-A0A1D6LKV3-F1
#
_entry.id   AF-A0A1D6LKV3-F1
#
_cell.length_a   1.000
_cell.length_b   1.000
_cell.length_c   1.000
_cell.angle_alpha   90.00
_cell.angle_beta   90.00
_cell.angle_gamma   90.00
#
_symmetry.space_group_name_H-M   'P 1'
#
loop_
_entity.id
_entity.type
_entity.pdbx_description
1 polymer ?
#
loop_
_entity_poly.entity_id
_entity_poly.type
_entity_poly.pdbx_seq_one_letter_code
_entity_poly.pdbx_strand_id
1 'polypeptide(L)' 'MSKRTVELHWGKHHQDYVDGLNKQLATSPLYGYTLEDLIKEAYNNGNPLPEYNNAAQ' A
#
# COMPACT_ATOMS: atom_id res chain seq x y z
N MET A 1 -7.50 2.79 -22.03
CA MET A 1 -6.46 3.67 -21.46
C MET A 1 -5.35 3.85 -22.49
N SER A 2 -4.73 5.03 -22.57
CA SER A 2 -3.59 5.23 -23.48
C SER A 2 -2.30 4.65 -22.86
N LYS A 3 -1.28 4.38 -23.68
CA LYS A 3 0.06 3.98 -23.21
C LYS A 3 0.59 4.92 -22.12
N ARG A 4 0.55 6.23 -22.39
CA ARG A 4 0.93 7.27 -21.41
C ARG A 4 0.14 7.19 -20.12
N THR A 5 -1.16 6.89 -20.18
CA THR A 5 -2.01 6.75 -19.00
C THR A 5 -1.57 5.56 -18.14
N VAL A 6 -1.25 4.41 -18.76
CA VAL A 6 -0.78 3.22 -18.03
C VAL A 6 0.61 3.45 -17.44
N GLU A 7 1.51 4.09 -18.19
CA GLU A 7 2.86 4.44 -17.71
C GLU A 7 2.82 5.37 -16.49
N LEU A 8 1.96 6.38 -16.49
CA LEU A 8 1.79 7.26 -15.33
C LEU A 8 1.15 6.54 -14.15
N HIS A 9 0.15 5.69 -14.40
CA HIS A 9 -0.56 4.96 -13.35
C HIS A 9 0.36 3.95 -12.64
N TRP A 10 1.05 3.10 -13.40
CA TRP A 10 1.93 2.09 -12.83
C TRP A 10 3.29 2.66 -12.41
N GLY A 11 3.91 3.46 -13.28
CA GLY A 11 5.26 3.96 -13.05
C GLY A 11 5.33 5.02 -11.97
N LYS A 12 4.38 5.97 -11.93
CA LYS A 12 4.41 7.02 -10.90
C LYS A 12 3.53 6.67 -9.71
N HIS A 13 2.23 6.50 -9.94
CA HIS A 13 1.28 6.44 -8.83
C HIS A 13 1.41 5.16 -8.00
N HIS A 14 1.47 3.99 -8.65
CA HIS A 14 1.64 2.74 -7.92
C HIS A 14 3.00 2.68 -7.19
N GLN A 15 4.07 3.17 -7.82
CA GLN A 15 5.38 3.28 -7.16
C GLN A 15 5.32 4.17 -5.91
N ASP A 16 4.65 5.33 -5.97
CA ASP A 16 4.49 6.23 -4.82
C ASP A 16 3.79 5.52 -3.64
N TYR A 17 2.78 4.66 -3.90
CA TYR A 17 2.11 3.88 -2.87
C TYR A 17 3.01 2.80 -2.26
N VAL A 18 3.78 2.09 -3.09
CA VAL A 18 4.75 1.08 -2.61
C VAL A 18 5.83 1.72 -1.75
N ASP A 19 6.41 2.84 -2.19
CA ASP A 19 7.42 3.58 -1.43
C ASP A 19 6.85 4.14 -0.12
N GLY A 20 5.60 4.62 -0.15
CA GLY A 20 4.87 5.06 1.04
C GLY A 20 4.65 3.93 2.04
N LEU A 21 4.20 2.77 1.57
CA LEU A 21 3.97 1.59 2.39
C LEU A 21 5.26 1.11 3.05
N ASN A 22 6.36 1.00 2.28
CA ASN A 22 7.65 0.58 2.81
C ASN A 22 8.15 1.49 3.93
N LYS A 23 7.93 2.81 3.82
CA LYS A 23 8.29 3.77 4.87
C LYS A 23 7.45 3.59 6.12
N GLN A 24 6.15 3.34 5.99
CA GLN A 24 5.28 3.08 7.14
C GLN A 24 5.67 1.77 7.84
N LEU A 25 5.97 0.73 7.07
CA LEU A 25 6.33 -0.58 7.61
C LEU A 25 7.70 -0.63 8.29
N ALA A 26 8.61 0.29 7.99
CA ALA A 26 9.97 0.31 8.53
C ALA A 26 10.03 0.28 10.08
N THR A 27 9.01 0.79 10.75
CA THR A 27 8.88 0.77 12.22
C THR A 27 7.56 0.15 12.70
N SER A 28 6.78 -0.46 11.81
CA SER A 28 5.46 -1.00 12.11
C SER A 28 5.58 -2.44 12.62
N PRO A 29 4.75 -2.86 13.59
CA PRO A 29 4.65 -4.27 13.97
C PRO A 29 4.10 -5.17 12.84
N LEU A 30 3.57 -4.56 11.78
CA LEU A 30 3.06 -5.24 10.59
C LEU A 30 4.17 -5.64 9.59
N TYR A 31 5.43 -5.30 9.87
CA TYR A 31 6.55 -5.69 9.03
C TYR A 31 6.67 -7.22 8.93
N GLY A 32 6.85 -7.74 7.71
CA GLY A 32 6.99 -9.17 7.44
C GLY A 32 5.67 -9.90 7.15
N TYR A 33 4.53 -9.21 7.24
CA TYR A 33 3.24 -9.75 6.80
C TYR A 33 3.23 -9.96 5.29
N THR A 34 2.45 -10.92 4.83
CA THR A 34 2.06 -10.98 3.41
C THR A 34 1.18 -9.76 3.10
N LEU A 35 1.09 -9.36 1.82
CA LEU A 35 0.22 -8.24 1.43
C LEU A 35 -1.25 -8.49 1.79
N GLU A 36 -1.72 -9.73 1.64
CA GLU A 36 -3.09 -10.10 1.98
C GLU A 36 -3.37 -9.97 3.49
N ASP A 37 -2.48 -10.50 4.33
CA ASP A 37 -2.62 -10.39 5.79
C ASP A 37 -2.48 -8.95 6.25
N LEU A 38 -1.56 -8.20 5.63
CA LEU A 38 -1.38 -6.77 5.90
C LEU A 38 -2.67 -5.98 5.62
N ILE A 39 -3.33 -6.22 4.48
CA ILE A 39 -4.58 -5.53 4.14
C ILE A 39 -5.68 -5.87 5.16
N LYS A 40 -5.83 -7.15 5.52
CA LYS A 40 -6.84 -7.60 6.49
C LYS A 40 -6.62 -6.99 7.86
N GLU A 41 -5.38 -7.00 8.36
CA GLU A 41 -5.09 -6.46 9.68
C GLU A 41 -5.09 -4.94 9.71
N ALA A 42 -4.57 -4.28 8.66
CA ALA A 42 -4.61 -2.83 8.57
C ALA A 42 -6.05 -2.30 8.41
N TYR A 43 -7.02 -3.09 7.94
CA TYR A 43 -8.44 -2.68 7.97
C TYR A 43 -8.97 -2.49 9.39
N ASN A 44 -8.38 -3.19 10.37
CA ASN A 44 -8.60 -3.02 11.80
C ASN A 44 -10.09 -2.90 12.16
N ASN A 45 -10.87 -3.92 11.78
CA ASN A 45 -12.30 -4.05 12.08
C ASN A 45 -13.15 -2.82 11.71
N GLY A 46 -12.83 -2.16 10.59
CA GLY A 46 -13.56 -0.97 10.13
C GLY A 46 -13.03 0.34 10.68
N ASN A 47 -11.88 0.34 11.36
CA ASN A 47 -11.14 1.53 11.75
C ASN A 47 -9.70 1.49 11.18
N PRO A 48 -9.52 1.71 9.86
CA PRO A 48 -8.28 1.38 9.18
C PRO A 48 -7.06 2.12 9.72
N LEU A 49 -5.95 1.38 9.83
CA LEU A 49 -4.63 1.92 10.14
C LEU A 49 -4.07 2.68 8.92
N PRO A 50 -3.10 3.59 9.13
CA PRO A 50 -2.47 4.36 8.04
C PRO A 50 -1.89 3.51 6.90
N GLU A 51 -1.42 2.30 7.21
CA GLU A 51 -0.85 1.34 6.26
C GLU A 51 -1.89 0.81 5.26
N TYR A 52 -3.18 0.74 5.66
CA TYR A 52 -4.25 0.19 4.82
C TYR A 52 -4.37 0.93 3.48
N ASN A 53 -4.24 2.26 3.51
CA ASN A 53 -4.41 3.10 2.34
C ASN A 53 -3.38 2.83 1.23
N ASN A 54 -2.13 2.52 1.60
CA ASN A 54 -1.10 2.22 0.62
C ASN A 54 -1.07 0.72 0.29
N ALA A 55 -1.44 -0.15 1.23
CA ALA A 55 -1.49 -1.59 1.00
C ALA A 55 -2.64 -2.01 0.08
N ALA A 56 -3.76 -1.28 0.07
CA ALA A 56 -4.94 -1.61 -0.73
C ALA A 56 -4.95 -1.02 -2.16
N GLN A 57 -3.85 -0.41 -2.61
CA GLN A 57 -3.69 0.25 -3.93
C GLN A 57 -2.93 -0.62 -4.93
#